data_AF-A0A7V8W9S8-F1
#
_entry.id   AF-A0A7V8W9S8-F1
#
_cell.length_a   1.000
_cell.length_b   1.000
_cell.length_c   1.000
_cell.angle_alpha   90.00
_cell.angle_beta   90.00
_cell.angle_gamma   90.00
#
_symmetry.space_group_name_H-M   'P 1'
#
loop_
_entity.id
_entity.type
_entity.pdbx_description
1 polymer ?
#
loop_
_entity_poly.entity_id
_entity_poly.type
_entity_poly.pdbx_seq_one_letter_code
_entity_poly.pdbx_strand_id
1 'polypeptide(L)'
;HPPGTIVLLHLLGIDGAGGMAALTIVSGATTVPLTYVLGRVLLAEHHARAAALLLVFSPAALIYGVTSADAMFAMLGLIAAVALAASGRLARPLGAAALALASLFSWALLAVGAWAAALAWLRHGPGSALRLATWCAAALVAVYGLLAALTGFDPIGALGTAGELYRRGLSDVRPYWYWILGSPAAFLISTGLAITWFAAKALAARQAPALALAGIIAVAAVLGFSKAETERIWLFMGPLACVAAAPFVADRRLRLVLGLLAAQALATELLFFTVW
;
A
#
# COMPACT_ATOMS: atom_id res chain seq x y z
N HIS A 1 0.89 -15.74 -1.00
CA HIS A 1 0.44 -14.79 -2.05
C HIS A 1 -0.22 -15.56 -3.19
N PRO A 2 -1.14 -14.94 -3.95
CA PRO A 2 -1.63 -15.51 -5.22
C PRO A 2 -0.50 -15.57 -6.28
N PRO A 3 -0.72 -16.24 -7.44
CA PRO A 3 0.37 -16.68 -8.32
C PRO A 3 1.04 -15.57 -9.14
N GLY A 4 0.57 -14.32 -9.06
CA GLY A 4 0.98 -13.23 -9.96
C GLY A 4 2.49 -13.00 -10.01
N THR A 5 3.19 -13.05 -8.87
CA THR A 5 4.66 -12.87 -8.84
C THR A 5 5.37 -13.98 -9.60
N ILE A 6 5.05 -15.24 -9.32
CA ILE A 6 5.71 -16.39 -9.97
C ILE A 6 5.44 -16.41 -11.47
N VAL A 7 4.19 -16.11 -11.86
CA VAL A 7 3.82 -16.00 -13.28
C VAL A 7 4.61 -14.87 -13.96
N LEU A 8 4.72 -13.70 -13.33
CA LEU A 8 5.49 -12.59 -13.89
C LEU A 8 6.97 -12.94 -14.07
N LEU A 9 7.59 -13.58 -13.06
CA LEU A 9 8.99 -13.98 -13.14
C LEU A 9 9.22 -14.98 -14.28
N HIS A 10 8.33 -15.97 -14.42
CA HIS A 10 8.38 -16.91 -15.52
C HIS A 10 8.25 -16.22 -16.89
N LEU A 11 7.28 -15.31 -17.05
CA LEU A 11 7.05 -14.59 -18.31
C LEU A 11 8.20 -13.66 -18.68
N LEU A 12 8.88 -13.08 -17.69
CA LEU A 12 10.05 -12.22 -17.90
C LEU A 12 11.36 -13.01 -18.03
N GLY A 13 11.34 -14.34 -17.85
CA GLY A 13 12.54 -15.16 -17.85
C GLY A 13 13.50 -14.86 -16.70
N ILE A 14 12.97 -14.40 -15.56
CA ILE A 14 13.78 -14.11 -14.36
C ILE A 14 13.90 -15.39 -13.53
N ASP A 15 15.08 -15.99 -13.54
CA ASP A 15 15.44 -17.22 -12.84
C ASP A 15 16.49 -17.02 -11.72
N GLY A 16 17.14 -15.85 -11.68
CA GLY A 16 18.21 -15.53 -10.74
C GLY A 16 17.91 -14.37 -9.80
N ALA A 17 18.67 -14.33 -8.69
CA ALA A 17 18.57 -13.28 -7.67
C ALA A 17 18.79 -11.86 -8.22
N GLY A 18 19.70 -11.70 -9.18
CA GLY A 18 19.99 -10.40 -9.80
C GLY A 18 18.80 -9.80 -10.54
N GLY A 19 18.04 -10.62 -11.28
CA GLY A 19 16.83 -10.18 -11.98
C GLY A 19 15.69 -9.83 -11.03
N MET A 20 15.53 -10.63 -9.96
CA MET A 20 14.56 -10.34 -8.90
C MET A 20 14.89 -9.04 -8.16
N ALA A 21 16.17 -8.78 -7.87
CA ALA A 21 16.62 -7.55 -7.26
C ALA A 21 16.36 -6.35 -8.18
N ALA A 22 16.69 -6.46 -9.47
CA ALA A 22 16.41 -5.39 -10.44
C ALA A 22 14.92 -5.07 -10.55
N LEU A 23 14.05 -6.09 -10.66
CA LEU A 23 12.60 -5.91 -10.69
C LEU A 23 12.09 -5.21 -9.42
N THR A 24 12.60 -5.61 -8.26
CA THR A 24 12.23 -5.04 -6.97
C THR A 24 12.64 -3.58 -6.85
N ILE A 25 13.91 -3.26 -7.12
CA ILE A 25 14.46 -1.90 -7.05
C ILE A 25 13.72 -0.96 -8.01
N VAL A 26 13.53 -1.38 -9.27
CA VAL A 26 12.83 -0.56 -10.28
C VAL A 26 11.39 -0.32 -9.87
N SER A 27 10.70 -1.36 -9.38
CA SER A 27 9.31 -1.21 -8.92
C SER A 27 9.21 -0.28 -7.71
N GLY A 28 10.09 -0.46 -6.72
CA GLY A 28 10.18 0.40 -5.54
C GLY A 28 10.46 1.85 -5.91
N ALA A 29 11.45 2.11 -6.77
CA ALA A 29 11.74 3.45 -7.25
C ALA A 29 10.56 4.09 -7.99
N THR A 30 9.78 3.30 -8.74
CA THR A 30 8.59 3.76 -9.48
C THR A 30 7.44 4.19 -8.55
N THR A 31 7.42 3.74 -7.29
CA THR A 31 6.42 4.23 -6.32
C THR A 31 6.53 5.74 -6.06
N VAL A 32 7.71 6.34 -6.19
CA VAL A 32 7.94 7.78 -5.99
C VAL A 32 7.20 8.64 -7.03
N PRO A 33 7.44 8.50 -8.35
CA PRO A 33 6.71 9.27 -9.35
C PRO A 33 5.21 8.95 -9.32
N LEU A 34 4.81 7.70 -9.04
CA LEU A 34 3.39 7.36 -8.88
C LEU A 34 2.75 8.05 -7.67
N THR A 35 3.50 8.26 -6.59
CA THR A 35 3.03 9.00 -5.40
C THR A 35 2.83 10.46 -5.72
N TYR A 36 3.74 11.04 -6.49
CA TYR A 36 3.56 12.38 -7.05
C TYR A 36 2.28 12.47 -7.89
N VAL A 37 2.05 11.51 -8.80
CA VAL A 37 0.84 11.47 -9.64
C VAL A 37 -0.43 11.33 -8.79
N LEU A 38 -0.44 10.46 -7.78
CA LEU A 38 -1.57 10.36 -6.85
C LEU A 38 -1.79 11.67 -6.10
N GLY A 39 -0.71 12.30 -5.64
CA GLY A 39 -0.74 13.62 -5.03
C GLY A 39 -1.36 14.67 -5.95
N ARG A 40 -1.01 14.69 -7.24
CA ARG A 40 -1.58 15.59 -8.25
C ARG A 40 -3.08 15.39 -8.47
N VAL A 41 -3.56 14.15 -8.34
CA VAL A 41 -4.99 13.83 -8.41
C VAL A 41 -5.74 14.36 -7.19
N LEU A 42 -5.10 14.38 -6.02
CA LEU A 42 -5.78 14.62 -4.75
C LEU A 42 -5.53 15.98 -4.11
N LEU A 43 -4.42 16.64 -4.43
CA LEU A 43 -3.84 17.79 -3.75
C LEU A 43 -3.34 18.84 -4.75
N ALA A 44 -2.92 19.99 -4.23
CA ALA A 44 -2.19 21.00 -5.00
C ALA A 44 -0.76 20.54 -5.36
N GLU A 45 -0.18 21.14 -6.41
CA GLU A 45 1.15 20.82 -6.97
C GLU A 45 2.26 20.70 -5.91
N HIS A 46 2.40 21.72 -5.04
CA HIS A 46 3.47 21.75 -4.06
C HIS A 46 3.33 20.63 -3.03
N HIS A 47 2.10 20.31 -2.60
CA HIS A 47 1.85 19.18 -1.72
C HIS A 47 2.09 17.83 -2.41
N ALA A 48 1.81 17.71 -3.71
CA ALA A 48 2.12 16.50 -4.47
C ALA A 48 3.63 16.24 -4.53
N ARG A 49 4.43 17.28 -4.76
CA ARG A 49 5.90 17.19 -4.70
C ARG A 49 6.39 16.83 -3.30
N ALA A 50 5.83 17.47 -2.27
CA ALA A 50 6.15 17.15 -0.89
C ALA A 50 5.83 15.69 -0.55
N ALA A 51 4.69 15.15 -0.99
CA ALA A 51 4.33 13.74 -0.79
C ALA A 51 5.35 12.79 -1.40
N ALA A 52 5.80 13.06 -2.63
CA ALA A 52 6.83 12.25 -3.28
C ALA A 52 8.17 12.32 -2.54
N LEU A 53 8.59 13.51 -2.11
CA LEU A 53 9.81 13.68 -1.31
C LEU A 53 9.71 12.98 0.04
N LEU A 54 8.56 13.06 0.72
CA LEU A 54 8.33 12.31 1.96
C LEU A 54 8.52 10.81 1.74
N LEU A 55 8.02 10.26 0.62
CA LEU A 55 8.19 8.84 0.32
C LEU A 55 9.65 8.49 0.03
N VAL A 56 10.37 9.30 -0.75
CA VAL A 56 11.81 9.09 -1.03
C VAL A 56 12.61 8.92 0.26
N PHE A 57 12.26 9.69 1.29
CA PHE A 57 12.96 9.68 2.57
C PHE A 57 12.32 8.77 3.62
N SER A 58 11.19 8.12 3.32
CA SER A 58 10.49 7.23 4.27
C SER A 58 11.38 6.04 4.63
N PRO A 59 11.59 5.73 5.92
CA PRO A 59 12.41 4.59 6.34
C PRO A 59 11.95 3.26 5.73
N ALA A 60 10.64 2.97 5.75
CA ALA A 60 10.10 1.77 5.14
C ALA A 60 10.36 1.71 3.62
N ALA A 61 10.26 2.83 2.91
CA ALA A 61 10.53 2.86 1.48
C ALA A 61 12.01 2.66 1.16
N LEU A 62 12.91 3.22 1.97
CA LEU A 62 14.36 3.06 1.77
C LEU A 62 14.82 1.64 2.09
N ILE A 63 14.33 1.05 3.18
CA ILE A 63 14.75 -0.27 3.64
C ILE A 63 14.08 -1.37 2.80
N TYR A 64 12.74 -1.34 2.68
CA TYR A 64 11.98 -2.41 2.03
C TYR A 64 11.76 -2.20 0.53
N GLY A 65 11.87 -0.96 0.04
CA GLY A 65 11.65 -0.64 -1.37
C GLY A 65 12.67 -1.25 -2.33
N VAL A 66 13.81 -1.71 -1.81
CA VAL A 66 14.90 -2.32 -2.60
C VAL A 66 15.16 -3.79 -2.25
N THR A 67 14.67 -4.27 -1.10
CA THR A 67 14.93 -5.62 -0.56
C THR A 67 13.71 -6.54 -0.63
N SER A 68 12.49 -6.02 -0.78
CA SER A 68 11.27 -6.82 -0.73
C SER A 68 10.42 -6.74 -2.00
N ALA A 69 9.89 -7.90 -2.43
CA ALA A 69 8.85 -7.98 -3.47
C ALA A 69 7.59 -7.15 -3.14
N ASP A 70 7.35 -6.80 -1.87
CA ASP A 70 6.25 -5.88 -1.49
C ASP A 70 6.41 -4.48 -2.10
N ALA A 71 7.62 -4.08 -2.51
CA ALA A 71 7.84 -2.87 -3.29
C ALA A 71 7.12 -2.92 -4.65
N MET A 72 7.12 -4.09 -5.30
CA MET A 72 6.34 -4.34 -6.51
C MET A 72 4.84 -4.29 -6.23
N PHE A 73 4.39 -4.84 -5.11
CA PHE A 73 2.98 -4.79 -4.72
C PHE A 73 2.55 -3.35 -4.44
N ALA A 74 3.40 -2.56 -3.78
CA ALA A 74 3.17 -1.14 -3.55
C ALA A 74 3.03 -0.36 -4.87
N MET A 75 3.90 -0.62 -5.86
CA MET A 75 3.79 -0.03 -7.19
C MET A 75 2.45 -0.38 -7.87
N LEU A 76 2.09 -1.67 -7.92
CA LEU A 76 0.84 -2.13 -8.54
C LEU A 76 -0.40 -1.57 -7.85
N GLY A 77 -0.39 -1.56 -6.51
CA GLY A 77 -1.45 -0.94 -5.71
C GLY A 77 -1.57 0.55 -6.00
N LEU A 78 -0.46 1.25 -6.19
CA LEU A 78 -0.46 2.68 -6.45
C LEU A 78 -0.94 3.03 -7.86
N ILE A 79 -0.64 2.21 -8.87
CA ILE A 79 -1.23 2.32 -10.21
C ILE A 79 -2.76 2.24 -10.13
N ALA A 80 -3.28 1.26 -9.39
CA ALA A 80 -4.71 1.12 -9.16
C ALA A 80 -5.28 2.33 -8.38
N ALA A 81 -4.60 2.78 -7.32
CA ALA A 81 -5.02 3.91 -6.49
C ALA A 81 -5.14 5.20 -7.31
N VAL A 82 -4.16 5.50 -8.16
CA VAL A 82 -4.17 6.67 -9.06
C VAL A 82 -5.40 6.65 -9.97
N ALA A 83 -5.63 5.53 -10.65
CA ALA A 83 -6.73 5.38 -11.58
C ALA A 83 -8.11 5.43 -10.88
N LEU A 84 -8.24 4.79 -9.71
CA LEU A 84 -9.47 4.79 -8.90
C LEU A 84 -9.79 6.17 -8.30
N ALA A 85 -8.76 6.94 -7.92
CA ALA A 85 -8.91 8.27 -7.36
C ALA A 85 -9.21 9.34 -8.41
N ALA A 86 -8.84 9.11 -9.67
CA ALA A 86 -9.06 10.05 -10.75
C ALA A 86 -10.55 10.22 -11.12
N SER A 87 -10.88 11.38 -11.70
CA SER A 87 -12.25 11.77 -12.07
C SER A 87 -12.65 11.42 -13.51
N GLY A 88 -11.76 10.78 -14.29
CA GLY A 88 -12.01 10.42 -15.68
C GLY A 88 -13.04 9.29 -15.85
N ARG A 89 -13.87 9.36 -16.91
CA ARG A 89 -14.90 8.35 -17.22
C ARG A 89 -14.34 6.93 -17.32
N LEU A 90 -13.17 6.79 -17.95
CA LEU A 90 -12.48 5.49 -18.11
C LEU A 90 -11.51 5.19 -16.96
N ALA A 91 -11.17 6.17 -16.13
CA ALA A 91 -10.15 5.99 -15.10
C ALA A 91 -10.59 4.97 -14.03
N ARG A 92 -11.84 5.03 -13.60
CA ARG A 92 -12.39 4.12 -12.57
C ARG A 92 -12.52 2.67 -13.03
N PRO A 93 -13.06 2.33 -14.21
CA PRO A 93 -13.08 0.93 -14.66
C PRO A 93 -11.67 0.40 -14.92
N LEU A 94 -10.75 1.22 -15.48
CA LEU A 94 -9.35 0.83 -15.62
C LEU A 94 -8.66 0.63 -14.28
N GLY A 95 -8.97 1.47 -13.28
CA GLY A 95 -8.47 1.32 -11.93
C GLY A 95 -9.00 0.07 -11.23
N ALA A 96 -10.26 -0.31 -11.48
CA ALA A 96 -10.85 -1.55 -10.98
C ALA A 96 -10.18 -2.78 -11.63
N ALA A 97 -9.90 -2.73 -12.94
CA ALA A 97 -9.15 -3.78 -13.63
C ALA A 97 -7.70 -3.88 -13.12
N ALA A 98 -7.02 -2.74 -12.95
CA ALA A 98 -5.68 -2.68 -12.38
C ALA A 98 -5.65 -3.23 -10.94
N LEU A 99 -6.65 -2.91 -10.13
CA LEU A 99 -6.81 -3.47 -8.78
C LEU A 99 -6.99 -4.99 -8.82
N ALA A 100 -7.83 -5.50 -9.73
CA ALA A 100 -8.06 -6.92 -9.88
C ALA A 100 -6.76 -7.66 -10.27
N LEU A 101 -6.01 -7.13 -11.24
CA LEU A 101 -4.69 -7.65 -11.60
C LEU A 101 -3.69 -7.57 -10.44
N ALA A 102 -3.62 -6.43 -9.76
CA ALA A 102 -2.76 -6.24 -8.59
C ALA A 102 -3.09 -7.24 -7.47
N SER A 103 -4.36 -7.58 -7.28
CA SER A 103 -4.78 -8.55 -6.28
C SER A 103 -4.23 -9.95 -6.53
N LEU A 104 -3.85 -10.30 -7.77
CA LEU A 104 -3.18 -11.56 -8.12
C LEU A 104 -1.74 -11.63 -7.58
N PHE A 105 -1.16 -10.50 -7.22
CA PHE A 105 0.17 -10.42 -6.62
C PHE A 105 0.08 -10.41 -5.08
N SER A 106 -0.90 -9.72 -4.52
CA SER A 106 -1.12 -9.71 -3.08
C SER A 106 -2.57 -9.40 -2.70
N TRP A 107 -3.15 -10.25 -1.83
CA TRP A 107 -4.49 -10.04 -1.27
C TRP A 107 -4.60 -8.74 -0.47
N ALA A 108 -3.48 -8.26 0.10
CA ALA A 108 -3.46 -7.01 0.86
C ALA A 108 -3.84 -5.79 -0.01
N LEU A 109 -3.60 -5.86 -1.32
CA LEU A 109 -3.92 -4.77 -2.24
C LEU A 109 -5.42 -4.55 -2.42
N LEU A 110 -6.28 -5.48 -2.01
CA LEU A 110 -7.74 -5.23 -1.93
C LEU A 110 -8.07 -4.04 -1.03
N ALA A 111 -7.21 -3.74 -0.04
CA ALA A 111 -7.34 -2.55 0.81
C ALA A 111 -7.22 -1.24 0.01
N VAL A 112 -6.56 -1.22 -1.15
CA VAL A 112 -6.53 -0.05 -2.04
C VAL A 112 -7.92 0.23 -2.60
N GLY A 113 -8.66 -0.81 -2.99
CA GLY A 113 -10.06 -0.66 -3.42
C GLY A 113 -10.95 -0.14 -2.30
N ALA A 114 -10.77 -0.67 -1.08
CA ALA A 114 -11.48 -0.19 0.11
C ALA A 114 -11.15 1.28 0.43
N TRP A 115 -9.87 1.65 0.37
CA TRP A 115 -9.40 3.02 0.54
C TRP A 115 -10.03 3.96 -0.49
N ALA A 116 -10.04 3.59 -1.77
CA ALA A 116 -10.62 4.41 -2.82
C ALA A 116 -12.14 4.57 -2.65
N ALA A 117 -12.84 3.51 -2.23
CA ALA A 117 -14.27 3.57 -1.93
C ALA A 117 -14.56 4.48 -0.72
N ALA A 118 -13.77 4.37 0.36
CA ALA A 118 -13.87 5.25 1.52
C ALA A 118 -13.58 6.72 1.14
N LEU A 119 -12.56 6.96 0.32
CA LEU A 119 -12.24 8.30 -0.18
C LEU A 119 -13.39 8.86 -1.04
N ALA A 120 -13.98 8.05 -1.92
CA ALA A 120 -15.12 8.44 -2.73
C ALA A 120 -16.37 8.72 -1.87
N TRP A 121 -16.59 7.96 -0.81
CA TRP A 121 -17.65 8.20 0.16
C TRP A 121 -17.47 9.56 0.84
N LEU A 122 -16.27 9.81 1.37
CA LEU A 122 -15.96 11.02 2.12
C LEU A 122 -16.01 12.29 1.24
N ARG A 123 -15.71 12.18 -0.06
CA ARG A 123 -15.71 13.33 -0.98
C ARG A 123 -17.02 13.56 -1.73
N HIS A 124 -17.75 12.48 -2.04
CA HIS A 124 -18.87 12.51 -2.99
C HIS A 124 -20.11 11.71 -2.52
N GLY A 125 -20.11 11.23 -1.29
CA GLY A 125 -21.23 10.51 -0.70
C GLY A 125 -21.31 9.02 -1.05
N PRO A 126 -22.26 8.30 -0.41
CA PRO A 126 -22.33 6.84 -0.44
C PRO A 126 -22.59 6.27 -1.85
N GLY A 127 -23.34 6.97 -2.70
CA GLY A 127 -23.61 6.52 -4.06
C GLY A 127 -22.34 6.42 -4.93
N SER A 128 -21.37 7.33 -4.73
CA SER A 128 -20.10 7.23 -5.45
C SER A 128 -19.24 6.07 -4.94
N ALA A 129 -19.27 5.80 -3.64
CA ALA A 129 -18.55 4.69 -3.03
C ALA A 129 -19.13 3.34 -3.48
N LEU A 130 -20.46 3.20 -3.45
CA LEU A 130 -21.14 1.98 -3.88
C LEU A 130 -20.83 1.67 -5.35
N ARG A 131 -20.92 2.67 -6.23
CA ARG A 131 -20.57 2.51 -7.65
C ARG A 131 -19.10 2.11 -7.85
N LEU A 132 -18.18 2.66 -7.07
CA LEU A 132 -16.76 2.28 -7.17
C LEU A 132 -16.55 0.85 -6.66
N ALA A 133 -17.18 0.50 -5.53
CA ALA A 133 -17.15 -0.85 -4.98
C ALA A 133 -17.74 -1.88 -5.97
N THR A 134 -18.83 -1.55 -6.68
CA THR A 134 -19.41 -2.44 -7.70
C THR A 134 -18.46 -2.65 -8.87
N TRP A 135 -17.75 -1.60 -9.32
CA TRP A 135 -16.75 -1.75 -10.39
C TRP A 135 -15.59 -2.66 -9.94
N CYS A 136 -15.04 -2.42 -8.75
CA CYS A 136 -13.98 -3.25 -8.19
C CYS A 136 -14.44 -4.71 -8.01
N ALA A 137 -15.64 -4.93 -7.47
CA ALA A 137 -16.20 -6.26 -7.28
C ALA A 137 -16.41 -6.98 -8.63
N ALA A 138 -16.98 -6.31 -9.63
CA ALA A 138 -17.18 -6.87 -10.96
C ALA A 138 -15.85 -7.25 -11.63
N ALA A 139 -14.82 -6.39 -11.54
CA ALA A 139 -13.50 -6.66 -12.08
C ALA A 139 -12.82 -7.85 -11.38
N LEU A 140 -12.91 -7.93 -10.05
CA LEU A 140 -12.39 -9.06 -9.28
C LEU A 140 -13.07 -10.37 -9.64
N VAL A 141 -14.41 -10.39 -9.68
CA VAL A 141 -15.18 -11.57 -10.08
C VAL A 141 -14.84 -11.99 -11.51
N ALA A 142 -14.73 -11.05 -12.43
CA ALA A 142 -14.37 -11.36 -13.82
C ALA A 142 -12.96 -11.97 -13.92
N VAL A 143 -11.95 -11.37 -13.28
CA VAL A 143 -10.56 -11.85 -13.34
C VAL A 143 -10.41 -13.21 -12.67
N TYR A 144 -10.90 -13.37 -11.43
CA TYR A 144 -10.79 -14.63 -10.71
C TYR A 144 -11.69 -15.72 -11.30
N GLY A 145 -12.87 -15.36 -11.80
CA GLY A 145 -13.76 -16.28 -12.49
C GLY A 145 -13.16 -16.80 -13.79
N LEU A 146 -12.52 -15.92 -14.58
CA LEU A 146 -11.78 -16.31 -15.78
C LEU A 146 -10.58 -17.19 -15.42
N LEU A 147 -9.81 -16.82 -14.40
CA LEU A 147 -8.65 -17.60 -13.95
C LEU A 147 -9.07 -19.00 -13.48
N ALA A 148 -10.15 -19.10 -12.70
CA ALA A 148 -10.72 -20.36 -12.26
C ALA A 148 -11.23 -21.20 -13.44
N ALA A 149 -11.95 -20.59 -14.38
CA ALA A 149 -12.49 -21.29 -15.54
C ALA A 149 -11.39 -21.80 -16.50
N LEU A 150 -10.30 -21.05 -16.66
CA LEU A 150 -9.22 -21.40 -17.60
C LEU A 150 -8.17 -22.35 -17.00
N THR A 151 -7.92 -22.26 -15.69
CA THR A 151 -6.79 -23.00 -15.06
C THR A 151 -7.21 -23.94 -13.94
N GLY A 152 -8.48 -23.91 -13.52
CA GLY A 152 -8.96 -24.63 -12.33
C GLY A 152 -8.50 -24.00 -11.01
N PHE A 153 -7.93 -22.79 -11.04
CA PHE A 153 -7.49 -22.08 -9.84
C PHE A 153 -8.68 -21.83 -8.89
N ASP A 154 -8.56 -22.25 -7.63
CA ASP A 154 -9.52 -21.97 -6.57
C ASP A 154 -9.10 -20.74 -5.76
N PRO A 155 -9.64 -19.53 -6.05
CA PRO A 155 -9.28 -18.32 -5.32
C PRO A 155 -9.73 -18.35 -3.85
N ILE A 156 -10.83 -19.04 -3.55
CA ILE A 156 -11.39 -19.09 -2.20
C ILE A 156 -10.55 -20.03 -1.33
N GLY A 157 -10.23 -21.22 -1.83
CA GLY A 157 -9.31 -22.15 -1.17
C GLY A 157 -7.92 -21.55 -1.00
N ALA A 158 -7.41 -20.83 -2.00
CA ALA A 158 -6.13 -20.12 -1.91
C ALA A 158 -6.14 -19.05 -0.81
N LEU A 159 -7.20 -18.24 -0.72
CA LEU A 159 -7.35 -17.23 0.33
C LEU A 159 -7.49 -17.87 1.72
N GLY A 160 -8.28 -18.94 1.84
CA GLY A 160 -8.44 -19.69 3.09
C GLY A 160 -7.13 -20.30 3.59
N THR A 161 -6.36 -20.91 2.68
CA THR A 161 -5.04 -21.47 2.97
C THR A 161 -4.06 -20.38 3.39
N ALA A 162 -4.04 -19.24 2.70
CA ALA A 162 -3.21 -18.09 3.08
C ALA A 162 -3.55 -17.61 4.51
N GLY A 163 -4.83 -17.51 4.85
CA GLY A 163 -5.28 -17.13 6.19
C GLY A 163 -4.84 -18.11 7.27
N GLU A 164 -4.86 -19.42 6.99
CA GLU A 164 -4.39 -20.43 7.93
C GLU A 164 -2.88 -20.37 8.16
N LEU A 165 -2.10 -20.17 7.10
CA LEU A 165 -0.65 -19.99 7.20
C LEU A 165 -0.29 -18.74 8.02
N TYR A 166 -1.03 -17.64 7.84
CA TYR A 166 -0.81 -16.43 8.64
C TYR A 166 -1.11 -16.63 10.13
N ARG A 167 -2.17 -17.39 10.46
CA ARG A 167 -2.46 -17.75 11.85
C ARG A 167 -1.30 -18.56 12.44
N ARG A 168 -0.91 -19.65 11.79
CA ARG A 168 0.16 -20.56 12.26
C ARG A 168 1.58 -19.99 12.20
N GLY A 169 1.78 -18.83 11.58
CA GLY A 169 3.09 -18.21 11.41
C GLY A 169 3.61 -17.53 12.68
N LEU A 170 4.56 -16.60 12.50
CA LEU A 170 5.13 -15.75 13.57
C LEU A 170 4.07 -15.04 14.43
N SER A 171 2.86 -14.87 13.90
CA SER A 171 1.78 -14.22 14.63
C SER A 171 1.25 -15.03 15.82
N ASP A 172 1.49 -16.34 15.88
CA ASP A 172 1.09 -17.21 17.01
C ASP A 172 2.01 -17.04 18.25
N VAL A 173 3.16 -16.38 18.12
CA VAL A 173 4.09 -16.12 19.25
C VAL A 173 3.49 -15.15 20.27
N ARG A 174 2.52 -14.33 19.85
CA ARG A 174 1.87 -13.31 20.68
C ARG A 174 0.35 -13.39 20.55
N PRO A 175 -0.41 -13.08 21.62
CA PRO A 175 -1.88 -13.13 21.56
C PRO A 175 -2.43 -12.12 20.55
N TYR A 176 -3.61 -12.41 19.99
CA TYR A 176 -4.24 -11.60 18.94
C TYR A 176 -4.31 -10.10 19.26
N TRP A 177 -4.67 -9.75 20.51
CA TRP A 177 -4.84 -8.36 20.94
C TRP A 177 -3.56 -7.55 20.84
N TYR A 178 -2.39 -8.20 21.00
CA TYR A 178 -1.09 -7.54 20.85
C TYR A 178 -0.96 -6.98 19.43
N TRP A 179 -1.38 -7.76 18.42
CA TRP A 179 -1.27 -7.38 17.02
C TRP A 179 -2.27 -6.30 16.60
N ILE A 180 -3.43 -6.18 17.26
CA ILE A 180 -4.38 -5.09 16.97
C ILE A 180 -3.72 -3.72 17.11
N LEU A 181 -2.81 -3.56 18.08
CA LEU A 181 -2.06 -2.32 18.32
C LEU A 181 -0.65 -2.38 17.72
N GLY A 182 0.02 -3.52 17.83
CA GLY A 182 1.38 -3.73 17.37
C GLY A 182 1.52 -3.56 15.86
N SER A 183 0.56 -4.04 15.07
CA SER A 183 0.60 -3.93 13.61
C SER A 183 0.50 -2.48 13.12
N PRO A 184 -0.51 -1.68 13.54
CA PRO A 184 -0.52 -0.24 13.27
C PRO A 184 0.72 0.48 13.78
N ALA A 185 1.19 0.17 15.00
CA ALA A 185 2.37 0.81 15.55
C ALA A 185 3.62 0.55 14.71
N ALA A 186 3.85 -0.71 14.32
CA ALA A 186 4.98 -1.11 13.47
C ALA A 186 4.94 -0.38 12.13
N PHE A 187 3.78 -0.36 11.46
CA PHE A 187 3.60 0.38 10.20
C PHE A 187 3.85 1.89 10.35
N LEU A 188 3.30 2.51 11.38
CA LEU A 188 3.44 3.96 11.60
C LEU A 188 4.87 4.35 11.98
N ILE A 189 5.56 3.53 12.75
CA ILE A 189 6.98 3.76 13.08
C ILE A 189 7.83 3.55 11.84
N SER A 190 7.67 2.43 11.12
CA SER A 190 8.47 2.11 9.94
C SER A 190 8.26 3.10 8.80
N THR A 191 7.04 3.59 8.59
CA THR A 191 6.75 4.62 7.58
C THR A 191 7.51 5.92 7.86
N GLY A 192 7.83 6.20 9.13
CA GLY A 192 8.58 7.37 9.58
C GLY A 192 7.75 8.22 10.55
N LEU A 193 8.31 8.51 11.72
CA LEU A 193 7.61 9.21 12.81
C LEU A 193 7.11 10.59 12.38
N ALA A 194 7.88 11.30 11.55
CA ALA A 194 7.46 12.59 11.03
C ALA A 194 6.24 12.46 10.10
N ILE A 195 6.24 11.50 9.17
CA ILE A 195 5.10 11.24 8.28
C ILE A 195 3.87 10.88 9.10
N THR A 196 4.02 9.97 10.06
CA THR A 196 2.96 9.57 11.00
C THR A 196 2.38 10.75 11.76
N TRP A 197 3.22 11.64 12.29
CA TRP A 197 2.77 12.85 12.98
C TRP A 197 1.92 13.75 12.08
N PHE A 198 2.38 14.02 10.87
CA PHE A 198 1.65 14.87 9.93
C PHE A 198 0.37 14.20 9.41
N ALA A 199 0.38 12.89 9.18
CA ALA A 199 -0.82 12.11 8.84
C ALA A 199 -1.84 12.11 9.99
N ALA A 200 -1.39 12.03 11.24
CA ALA A 200 -2.25 12.15 12.42
C ALA A 200 -2.88 13.55 12.53
N LYS A 201 -2.13 14.62 12.24
CA LYS A 201 -2.71 15.97 12.13
C LYS A 201 -3.74 16.07 11.02
N ALA A 202 -3.49 15.45 9.87
CA ALA A 202 -4.46 15.39 8.77
C ALA A 202 -5.73 14.63 9.15
N LEU A 203 -5.59 13.54 9.92
CA LEU A 203 -6.69 12.78 10.48
C LEU A 203 -7.51 13.61 11.48
N ALA A 204 -6.83 14.33 12.40
CA ALA A 204 -7.47 15.23 13.36
C ALA A 204 -8.23 16.37 12.65
N ALA A 205 -7.68 16.88 11.55
CA ALA A 205 -8.32 17.85 10.67
C ALA A 205 -9.37 17.22 9.73
N ARG A 206 -9.69 15.94 9.89
CA ARG A 206 -10.72 15.18 9.14
C ARG A 206 -10.51 15.23 7.62
N GLN A 207 -9.26 15.22 7.17
CA GLN A 207 -8.95 15.16 5.74
C GLN A 207 -9.33 13.80 5.18
N ALA A 208 -10.05 13.79 4.06
CA ALA A 208 -10.60 12.56 3.48
C ALA A 208 -9.53 11.48 3.18
N PRO A 209 -8.34 11.79 2.62
CA PRO A 209 -7.28 10.79 2.42
C PRO A 209 -6.78 10.16 3.72
N ALA A 210 -6.68 10.96 4.80
CA ALA A 210 -6.23 10.49 6.11
C ALA A 210 -7.28 9.62 6.80
N LEU A 211 -8.56 10.01 6.74
CA LEU A 211 -9.67 9.22 7.26
C LEU A 211 -9.80 7.87 6.54
N ALA A 212 -9.69 7.86 5.21
CA ALA A 212 -9.72 6.63 4.42
C ALA A 212 -8.55 5.70 4.77
N LEU A 213 -7.34 6.26 4.93
CA LEU A 213 -6.15 5.51 5.36
C LEU A 213 -6.32 4.94 6.78
N ALA A 214 -6.78 5.74 7.74
CA ALA A 214 -7.02 5.28 9.10
C ALA A 214 -8.07 4.15 9.14
N GLY A 215 -9.12 4.25 8.31
CA GLY A 215 -10.14 3.22 8.18
C GLY A 215 -9.56 1.88 7.70
N ILE A 216 -8.73 1.88 6.65
CA ILE A 216 -8.12 0.63 6.17
C ILE A 216 -7.12 0.06 7.17
N ILE A 217 -6.37 0.89 7.89
CA ILE A 217 -5.44 0.44 8.93
C ILE A 217 -6.22 -0.25 10.07
N ALA A 218 -7.31 0.37 10.53
CA ALA A 218 -8.14 -0.18 11.59
C ALA A 218 -8.76 -1.52 11.17
N VAL A 219 -9.33 -1.59 9.96
CA VAL A 219 -9.89 -2.84 9.42
C VAL A 219 -8.81 -3.91 9.26
N ALA A 220 -7.64 -3.57 8.71
CA ALA A 220 -6.54 -4.52 8.53
C ALA A 220 -6.04 -5.07 9.88
N ALA A 221 -5.92 -4.21 10.90
CA ALA A 221 -5.53 -4.61 12.25
C ALA A 221 -6.57 -5.54 12.90
N VAL A 222 -7.86 -5.27 12.71
CA VAL A 222 -8.95 -6.08 13.26
C VAL A 222 -9.14 -7.39 12.51
N LEU A 223 -8.90 -7.45 11.20
CA LEU A 223 -8.97 -8.68 10.41
C LEU A 223 -7.76 -9.60 10.64
N GLY A 224 -6.59 -9.03 10.93
CA GLY A 224 -5.41 -9.80 11.33
C GLY A 224 -4.83 -10.69 10.21
N PHE A 225 -5.12 -10.41 8.95
CA PHE A 225 -4.63 -11.18 7.79
C PHE A 225 -3.17 -10.89 7.40
N SER A 226 -2.48 -10.03 8.16
CA SER A 226 -1.11 -9.57 7.87
C SER A 226 -0.31 -9.25 9.13
N LYS A 227 -0.57 -9.95 10.25
CA LYS A 227 0.12 -9.72 11.52
C LYS A 227 1.62 -10.06 11.39
N ALA A 228 2.42 -9.52 12.30
CA ALA A 228 3.86 -9.81 12.45
C ALA A 228 4.82 -9.35 11.32
N GLU A 229 4.33 -8.92 10.16
CA GLU A 229 5.17 -8.41 9.06
C GLU A 229 4.61 -7.12 8.43
N THR A 230 3.92 -6.31 9.24
CA THR A 230 3.16 -5.16 8.74
C THR A 230 4.02 -4.05 8.16
N GLU A 231 5.25 -3.88 8.65
CA GLU A 231 6.21 -2.93 8.12
C GLU A 231 6.53 -3.18 6.64
N ARG A 232 6.41 -4.43 6.19
CA ARG A 232 6.67 -4.88 4.82
C ARG A 232 5.37 -5.08 4.03
N ILE A 233 4.38 -5.80 4.57
CA ILE A 233 3.12 -6.10 3.87
C ILE A 233 2.29 -4.81 3.63
N TRP A 234 2.37 -3.83 4.54
CA TRP A 234 1.63 -2.57 4.40
C TRP A 234 2.42 -1.48 3.67
N LEU A 235 3.53 -1.83 3.00
CA LEU A 235 4.35 -0.87 2.26
C LEU A 235 3.53 -0.07 1.24
N PHE A 236 2.51 -0.68 0.62
CA PHE A 236 1.58 -0.01 -0.29
C PHE A 236 0.77 1.13 0.34
N MET A 237 0.63 1.15 1.67
CA MET A 237 -0.03 2.23 2.41
C MET A 237 0.91 3.42 2.66
N GLY A 238 2.23 3.25 2.55
CA GLY A 238 3.23 4.31 2.75
C GLY A 238 3.03 5.53 1.83
N PRO A 239 2.85 5.34 0.50
CA PRO A 239 2.45 6.41 -0.41
C PRO A 239 1.19 7.17 0.02
N LEU A 240 0.18 6.45 0.50
CA LEU A 240 -1.09 7.03 0.96
C LEU A 240 -0.88 7.88 2.22
N ALA A 241 -0.02 7.42 3.14
CA ALA A 241 0.38 8.17 4.33
C ALA A 241 1.13 9.46 3.96
N CYS A 242 2.04 9.39 2.98
CA CYS A 242 2.77 10.56 2.48
C CYS A 242 1.83 11.60 1.85
N VAL A 243 0.87 11.15 1.04
CA VAL A 243 -0.18 12.02 0.46
C VAL A 243 -1.06 12.63 1.56
N ALA A 244 -1.44 11.87 2.58
CA ALA A 244 -2.21 12.40 3.71
C ALA A 244 -1.42 13.43 4.53
N ALA A 245 -0.12 13.20 4.74
CA ALA A 245 0.76 14.05 5.53
C ALA A 245 1.14 15.37 4.85
N ALA A 246 1.35 15.34 3.53
CA ALA A 246 1.97 16.45 2.79
C ALA A 246 1.33 17.84 3.01
N PRO A 247 -0.01 18.00 3.07
CA PRO A 247 -0.63 19.31 3.33
C PRO A 247 -0.31 19.95 4.68
N PHE A 248 0.21 19.17 5.63
CA PHE A 248 0.51 19.64 6.99
C PHE A 248 1.99 19.89 7.22
N VAL A 249 2.83 19.67 6.20
CA VAL A 249 4.25 19.97 6.21
C VAL A 249 4.45 21.37 5.65
N ALA A 250 4.79 22.33 6.51
CA ALA A 250 5.12 23.67 6.04
C ALA A 250 6.41 23.65 5.20
N ASP A 251 6.44 24.38 4.09
CA ASP A 251 7.58 24.43 3.16
C ASP A 251 8.92 24.69 3.87
N ARG A 252 8.93 25.65 4.80
CA ARG A 252 10.12 25.99 5.62
C ARG A 252 10.64 24.85 6.49
N ARG A 253 9.79 23.87 6.81
CA ARG A 253 10.13 22.70 7.64
C ARG A 253 10.41 21.45 6.81
N LEU A 254 10.13 21.45 5.51
CA LEU A 254 10.26 20.26 4.66
C LEU A 254 11.68 19.68 4.74
N ARG A 255 12.72 20.50 4.58
CA ARG A 255 14.12 20.04 4.67
C ARG A 255 14.45 19.37 6.00
N LEU A 256 13.98 19.96 7.11
CA LEU A 256 14.16 19.38 8.45
C LEU A 256 13.43 18.03 8.56
N VAL A 257 12.21 17.95 8.05
CA VAL A 257 11.42 16.71 8.05
C VAL A 257 12.11 15.61 7.25
N LEU A 258 12.61 15.93 6.05
CA LEU A 258 13.37 14.96 5.23
C LEU A 258 14.65 14.51 5.94
N GLY A 259 15.36 15.43 6.60
CA GLY A 259 16.54 15.11 7.41
C GLY A 259 16.23 14.18 8.59
N LEU A 260 15.11 14.40 9.29
CA LEU A 260 14.66 13.52 10.38
C LEU A 260 14.28 12.12 9.87
N LEU A 261 13.64 12.03 8.71
CA LEU A 261 13.29 10.75 8.10
C LEU A 261 14.54 9.97 7.64
N ALA A 262 15.50 10.65 7.00
CA ALA A 262 16.81 10.05 6.68
C ALA A 262 17.54 9.56 7.93
N ALA A 263 17.59 10.39 8.97
CA ALA A 263 18.22 10.03 10.24
C ALA A 263 17.54 8.81 10.87
N GLN A 264 16.21 8.74 10.83
CA GLN A 264 15.47 7.57 11.32
C GLN A 264 15.77 6.32 10.49
N ALA A 265 15.83 6.42 9.16
CA ALA A 265 16.17 5.30 8.28
C ALA A 265 17.57 4.76 8.58
N LEU A 266 18.57 5.65 8.67
CA LEU A 266 19.94 5.30 9.03
C LEU A 266 20.03 4.69 10.43
N ALA A 267 19.37 5.28 11.42
CA ALA A 267 19.34 4.73 12.78
C ALA A 267 18.69 3.35 12.81
N THR A 268 17.64 3.12 12.00
CA THR A 268 16.98 1.82 11.92
C THR A 268 17.92 0.76 11.36
N GLU A 269 18.57 1.06 10.23
CA GLU A 269 19.53 0.16 9.58
C GLU A 269 20.73 -0.15 10.50
N LEU A 270 21.36 0.90 11.07
CA LEU A 270 22.56 0.76 11.88
C LEU A 270 22.34 0.07 13.23
N LEU A 271 21.18 0.28 13.87
CA LEU A 271 20.90 -0.26 15.21
C LEU A 271 20.25 -1.63 15.18
N PHE A 272 19.41 -1.90 14.18
CA PHE A 272 18.62 -3.13 14.14
C PHE A 272 19.11 -4.13 13.10
N PHE A 273 20.12 -3.77 12.29
CA PHE A 273 20.72 -4.65 11.28
C PHE A 273 19.62 -5.38 10.50
N THR A 274 18.86 -4.62 9.72
CA THR A 274 17.69 -5.15 9.02
C THR A 274 18.11 -6.24 8.03
N VAL A 275 18.15 -7.49 8.50
CA VAL A 275 18.49 -8.67 7.71
C VAL A 275 17.28 -9.02 6.86
N TRP A 276 17.14 -8.37 5.71
CA TRP A 276 16.13 -8.69 4.70
C TRP A 276 16.77 -8.87 3.34
#